data_AF-A0A177G9L9-F1
#
_entry.id   AF-A0A177G9L9-F1
#
_cell.length_a   1.000
_cell.length_b   1.000
_cell.length_c   1.000
_cell.angle_alpha   90.00
_cell.angle_beta   90.00
_cell.angle_gamma   90.00
#
_symmetry.space_group_name_H-M   'P 1'
#
loop_
_entity.id
_entity.type
_entity.pdbx_description
1 polymer ?
#
loop_
_entity_poly.entity_id
_entity_poly.type
_entity_poly.pdbx_seq_one_letter_code
_entity_poly.pdbx_strand_id
1 'polypeptide(L)'
;MGLRKDIWRVGISDMPLDAIIEEGRVKAGAVTWLPEMKSFQFMADPFGFWKDKTLYIFVETYDYRTRHGIIEVFVYDECFKFLGTTRRAF
;
A
#
# COMPACT_ATOMS: atom_id res chain seq x y z
N MET A 1 -22.24 2.44 19.18
CA MET A 1 -20.96 3.18 19.18
C MET A 1 -19.92 2.30 18.50
N GLY A 2 -19.62 2.52 17.21
CA GLY A 2 -18.66 1.68 16.50
C GLY A 2 -17.24 1.98 16.96
N LEU A 3 -16.43 0.96 17.28
CA LEU A 3 -15.00 1.15 17.55
C LEU A 3 -14.36 1.80 16.33
N ARG A 4 -13.93 3.05 16.46
CA ARG A 4 -13.06 3.71 15.50
C ARG A 4 -11.67 3.08 15.66
N LYS A 5 -11.32 2.16 14.78
CA LYS A 5 -9.94 1.67 14.68
C LYS A 5 -9.17 2.59 13.74
N ASP A 6 -7.91 2.85 14.08
CA ASP A 6 -6.99 3.47 13.14
C ASP A 6 -6.80 2.52 11.96
N ILE A 7 -7.24 2.97 10.79
CA ILE A 7 -7.12 2.24 9.54
C ILE A 7 -5.94 2.83 8.79
N TRP A 8 -4.91 2.02 8.62
CA TRP A 8 -3.68 2.39 7.93
C TRP A 8 -3.91 2.37 6.42
N ARG A 9 -3.34 3.35 5.71
CA ARG A 9 -3.34 3.37 4.24
C ARG A 9 -1.90 3.29 3.75
N VAL A 10 -1.72 2.58 2.66
CA VAL A 10 -0.42 2.46 1.98
C VAL A 10 -0.39 3.46 0.83
N GLY A 11 0.73 4.18 0.71
CA GLY A 11 0.99 5.12 -0.37
C GLY A 11 2.43 5.03 -0.84
N ILE A 12 2.66 5.43 -2.09
CA ILE A 12 3.95 5.49 -2.76
C ILE A 12 4.36 6.96 -2.81
N SER A 13 5.58 7.27 -2.37
CA SER A 13 6.18 8.59 -2.58
C SER A 13 7.41 8.44 -3.47
N ASP A 14 7.55 9.32 -4.44
CA ASP A 14 8.76 9.50 -5.26
C ASP A 14 9.85 10.31 -4.53
N MET A 15 9.55 10.86 -3.35
CA MET A 15 10.52 11.64 -2.58
C MET A 15 11.68 10.75 -2.09
N PRO A 16 12.93 11.20 -2.30
CA PRO A 16 14.09 10.60 -1.65
C PRO A 16 13.93 10.56 -0.12
N LEU A 17 14.39 9.47 0.50
CA LEU A 17 14.23 9.25 1.94
C LEU A 17 14.94 10.33 2.78
N ASP A 18 16.12 10.77 2.36
CA ASP A 18 16.87 11.87 2.97
C ASP A 18 16.08 13.18 2.96
N ALA A 19 15.42 13.51 1.85
CA ALA A 19 14.55 14.69 1.76
C ALA A 19 13.34 14.58 2.72
N ILE A 20 12.75 13.40 2.88
CA ILE A 20 11.66 13.16 3.84
C ILE A 20 12.15 13.37 5.28
N ILE A 21 13.35 12.87 5.60
CA ILE A 21 13.96 13.01 6.93
C ILE A 21 14.27 14.48 7.22
N GLU A 22 14.86 15.21 6.27
CA GLU A 22 15.20 16.62 6.42
C GLU A 22 13.95 17.50 6.58
N GLU A 23 12.92 17.28 5.77
CA GLU A 23 11.66 18.03 5.87
C GLU A 23 10.81 17.63 7.09
N GLY A 24 11.11 16.48 7.72
CA GLY A 24 10.37 15.92 8.84
C GLY A 24 8.93 15.50 8.49
N ARG A 25 8.60 15.37 7.20
CA ARG A 25 7.25 15.03 6.72
C ARG A 25 7.27 14.48 5.30
N VAL A 26 6.21 13.74 4.96
CA VAL A 26 5.87 13.39 3.58
C VAL A 26 4.89 14.45 3.04
N LYS A 27 5.15 15.01 1.86
CA LYS A 27 4.21 15.91 1.19
C LYS A 27 3.03 15.11 0.64
N ALA A 28 1.87 15.25 1.27
CA ALA A 28 0.67 14.46 0.92
C ALA A 28 0.25 14.57 -0.56
N GLY A 29 0.49 15.71 -1.22
CA GLY A 29 0.20 15.91 -2.65
C GLY A 29 1.11 15.13 -3.61
N ALA A 30 2.21 14.56 -3.12
CA ALA A 30 3.16 13.74 -3.87
C ALA A 30 3.01 12.23 -3.57
N VAL A 31 1.92 11.82 -2.91
CA VAL A 31 1.67 10.42 -2.57
C VAL A 31 0.68 9.81 -3.55
N THR A 32 1.12 8.77 -4.25
CA THR A 32 0.21 7.89 -5.00
C THR A 32 -0.35 6.85 -4.04
N TRP A 33 -1.63 6.96 -3.72
CA TRP A 33 -2.30 6.04 -2.80
C TRP A 33 -2.65 4.71 -3.49
N LEU A 34 -2.54 3.60 -2.75
CA LEU A 34 -3.11 2.33 -3.19
C LEU A 34 -4.65 2.42 -3.30
N PRO A 35 -5.28 1.54 -4.10
CA PRO A 35 -6.73 1.43 -4.19
C PRO A 35 -7.40 1.33 -2.82
N GLU A 36 -8.64 1.80 -2.72
CA GLU A 36 -9.38 1.78 -1.46
C GLU A 36 -9.60 0.36 -0.93
N MET A 37 -9.50 0.23 0.40
CA MET A 37 -9.82 -1.01 1.09
C MET A 37 -11.33 -1.22 1.13
N LYS A 38 -11.75 -2.49 1.08
CA LYS A 38 -13.14 -2.85 1.36
C LYS A 38 -13.43 -2.71 2.85
N SER A 39 -14.70 -2.53 3.20
CA SER A 39 -15.11 -2.48 4.61
C SER A 39 -14.67 -3.75 5.36
N PHE A 40 -14.26 -3.57 6.63
CA PHE A 40 -13.75 -4.63 7.50
C PHE A 40 -12.46 -5.30 7.00
N GLN A 41 -11.65 -4.58 6.23
CA GLN A 41 -10.31 -5.00 5.84
C GLN A 41 -9.26 -3.97 6.26
N PHE A 42 -8.03 -4.42 6.50
CA PHE A 42 -6.86 -3.55 6.60
C PHE A 42 -5.76 -3.99 5.63
N MET A 43 -4.89 -3.05 5.26
CA MET A 43 -3.63 -3.28 4.57
C MET A 43 -2.48 -2.87 5.48
N ALA A 44 -1.49 -3.74 5.65
CA ALA A 44 -0.34 -3.51 6.50
C ALA A 44 0.97 -3.97 5.84
N ASP A 45 2.08 -3.55 6.46
CA ASP A 45 3.44 -4.00 6.18
C ASP A 45 3.81 -4.02 4.68
N PRO A 46 3.75 -2.85 4.00
CA PRO A 46 4.04 -2.79 2.59
C PRO A 46 5.51 -3.10 2.30
N PHE A 47 5.74 -3.90 1.26
CA PHE A 47 7.06 -4.18 0.71
C PHE A 47 7.10 -3.88 -0.79
N GLY A 48 7.94 -2.93 -1.19
CA GLY A 48 8.13 -2.55 -2.59
C GLY A 48 9.28 -3.32 -3.24
N PHE A 49 9.06 -3.82 -4.46
CA PHE A 49 10.07 -4.51 -5.27
C PHE A 49 10.00 -4.05 -6.72
N TRP A 50 11.13 -3.56 -7.25
CA TRP A 50 11.24 -3.18 -8.66
C TRP A 50 11.81 -4.33 -9.49
N LYS A 51 11.19 -4.59 -10.65
CA LYS A 51 11.70 -5.50 -11.67
C LYS A 51 11.25 -5.06 -13.04
N ASP A 52 12.18 -4.97 -14.00
CA ASP A 52 11.87 -4.64 -15.40
C ASP A 52 10.95 -3.42 -15.55
N LYS A 53 11.29 -2.31 -14.87
CA LYS A 53 10.51 -1.04 -14.83
C LYS A 53 9.10 -1.15 -14.26
N THR A 54 8.78 -2.27 -13.63
CA THR A 54 7.52 -2.53 -12.96
C THR A 54 7.75 -2.51 -11.45
N LEU A 55 6.92 -1.75 -10.73
CA LEU A 55 6.90 -1.73 -9.27
C LEU A 55 5.83 -2.69 -8.76
N TYR A 56 6.24 -3.65 -7.94
CA TYR A 56 5.39 -4.57 -7.22
C TYR A 56 5.32 -4.15 -5.76
N ILE A 57 4.11 -3.93 -5.25
CA ILE A 57 3.87 -3.58 -3.84
C ILE A 57 3.10 -4.72 -3.21
N PHE A 58 3.80 -5.47 -2.38
CA PHE A 58 3.24 -6.53 -1.56
C PHE A 58 2.66 -5.90 -0.29
N VAL A 59 1.48 -6.32 0.11
CA VAL A 59 0.86 -5.90 1.38
C VAL A 59 0.18 -7.10 2.04
N GLU A 60 0.21 -7.14 3.37
CA GLU A 60 -0.71 -8.01 4.11
C GLU A 60 -2.10 -7.40 4.04
N THR A 61 -3.07 -8.18 3.58
CA THR A 61 -4.48 -7.81 3.64
C THR A 61 -5.21 -8.77 4.54
N TYR A 62 -5.92 -8.24 5.53
CA TYR A 62 -6.62 -9.05 6.51
C TYR A 62 -8.10 -8.70 6.53
N ASP A 63 -8.95 -9.71 6.41
CA ASP A 63 -10.41 -9.56 6.46
C ASP A 63 -10.94 -9.98 7.83
N TYR A 64 -11.50 -9.03 8.58
CA TYR A 64 -12.04 -9.30 9.91
C TYR A 64 -13.26 -10.23 9.90
N ARG A 65 -13.95 -10.38 8.77
CA ARG A 65 -15.15 -11.22 8.64
C ARG A 65 -14.76 -12.69 8.59
N THR A 66 -13.68 -13.02 7.89
CA THR A 66 -13.16 -14.39 7.76
C THR A 66 -12.00 -14.69 8.71
N ARG A 67 -11.42 -13.64 9.32
CA ARG A 67 -10.18 -13.70 10.13
C ARG A 67 -9.01 -14.31 9.38
N HIS A 68 -8.92 -14.00 8.08
CA HIS A 68 -7.91 -14.55 7.19
C HIS A 68 -7.07 -13.42 6.60
N GLY A 69 -5.75 -13.54 6.76
CA GLY A 69 -4.75 -12.69 6.12
C GLY A 69 -4.23 -13.32 4.82
N ILE A 70 -4.08 -12.53 3.77
CA ILE A 70 -3.43 -12.93 2.51
C ILE A 70 -2.42 -11.87 2.09
N ILE A 71 -1.46 -12.24 1.23
CA ILE A 71 -0.61 -11.26 0.56
C ILE A 71 -1.23 -10.89 -0.78
N GLU A 72 -1.55 -9.61 -0.93
CA GLU A 72 -1.92 -9.02 -2.22
C GLU A 72 -0.73 -8.28 -2.82
N VAL A 73 -0.63 -8.29 -4.14
CA VAL A 73 0.41 -7.56 -4.88
C VAL A 73 -0.24 -6.56 -5.80
N PHE A 74 0.06 -5.28 -5.60
CA PHE A 74 -0.35 -4.17 -6.47
C PHE A 74 0.79 -3.85 -7.43
N VAL A 75 0.47 -3.75 -8.71
CA VAL A 75 1.46 -3.58 -9.78
C VAL A 75 1.32 -2.18 -10.36
N TYR A 76 2.45 -1.50 -10.52
CA TYR A 76 2.55 -0.14 -11.03
C TYR A 76 3.65 -0.02 -12.08
N ASP A 77 3.52 0.94 -13.00
CA ASP A 77 4.61 1.30 -13.92
C ASP A 77 5.64 2.25 -13.27
N GLU A 78 6.66 2.64 -14.04
CA GLU A 78 7.72 3.57 -13.63
C GLU A 78 7.22 4.98 -13.24
N CYS A 79 5.98 5.32 -13.61
CA CYS A 79 5.32 6.58 -13.29
C CYS A 79 4.28 6.42 -12.16
N PHE A 80 4.30 5.29 -11.44
CA PHE A 80 3.33 4.94 -10.41
C PHE A 80 1.88 4.90 -10.88
N LYS A 81 1.64 4.62 -12.16
CA LYS A 81 0.31 4.34 -12.66
C LYS A 81 -0.07 2.90 -12.34
N PHE A 82 -1.23 2.71 -11.73
CA PHE A 82 -1.73 1.39 -11.35
C PHE A 82 -2.03 0.53 -12.59
N LEU A 83 -1.46 -0.66 -12.63
CA LEU A 83 -1.59 -1.64 -13.72
C LEU A 83 -2.52 -2.81 -13.34
N GLY A 84 -2.66 -3.13 -12.05
CA GLY A 84 -3.56 -4.17 -11.58
C GLY A 84 -3.12 -4.82 -10.26
N THR A 85 -3.90 -5.80 -9.81
CA THR A 85 -3.62 -6.56 -8.57
C THR A 85 -3.57 -8.05 -8.87
N THR A 86 -2.66 -8.77 -8.22
CA THR A 86 -2.68 -10.24 -8.13
C THR A 86 -2.79 -10.69 -6.68
N ARG A 87 -3.42 -11.85 -6.44
CA ARG A 87 -3.64 -12.40 -5.09
C ARG A 87 -2.99 -13.76 -4.99
N ARG A 88 -2.24 -14.01 -3.90
CA ARG A 88 -1.74 -15.35 -3.60
C ARG A 88 -2.12 -15.68 -2.16
N ALA A 89 -2.96 -16.70 -2.00
CA ALA A 89 -3.21 -17.30 -0.69
C ALA A 89 -2.02 -18.19 -0.32
N PHE A 90 -1.62 -18.15 0.95
CA PHE A 90 -0.65 -19.09 1.54
C PHE A 90 -1.40 -20.21 2.25
#